data_AF-A0A166KS80-F1
#
_entry.id   AF-A0A166KS80-F1
#
_cell.length_a   1.000
_cell.length_b   1.000
_cell.length_c   1.000
_cell.angle_alpha   90.00
_cell.angle_beta   90.00
_cell.angle_gamma   90.00
#
_symmetry.space_group_name_H-M   'P 1'
#
loop_
_entity.id
_entity.type
_entity.pdbx_description
1 polymer ?
#
loop_
_entity_poly.entity_id
_entity_poly.type
_entity_poly.pdbx_seq_one_letter_code
_entity_poly.pdbx_strand_id
1 'polypeptide(L)'
;MSQLKRIPPSDKASKSEWLDDLSAFLKNRPAAVLESVPKHITDPDAHWDTSRFDLVTLSAPVSNYYFVAHLDTEGAVGNDGNRWSLSLQTGDDASVTINIVPGEEGKPGKIVLVNEATARTNTPSAVVVLVPCSLSGARVCDVLDVIISERRDEYVFAAGGAGGR
;
A
#
# COMPACT_ATOMS: atom_id res chain seq x y z
N MET A 1 15.46 14.63 20.39
CA MET A 1 14.18 13.88 20.46
C MET A 1 13.08 14.77 19.89
N SER A 2 12.78 14.63 18.59
CA SER A 2 11.75 15.43 17.91
C SER A 2 10.39 14.78 18.16
N GLN A 3 9.48 15.51 18.80
CA GLN A 3 8.12 15.07 19.07
C GLN A 3 7.33 15.09 17.76
N LEU A 4 6.97 13.91 17.25
CA LEU A 4 5.97 13.76 16.18
C LEU A 4 4.65 14.35 16.68
N LYS A 5 4.29 15.52 16.16
CA LYS A 5 3.04 16.21 16.46
C LYS A 5 1.90 15.40 15.83
N ARG A 6 1.16 14.65 16.66
CA ARG A 6 -0.05 13.93 16.23
C ARG A 6 -1.05 14.94 15.67
N ILE A 7 -1.33 14.83 14.38
CA ILE A 7 -2.44 15.54 13.74
C ILE A 7 -3.73 14.80 14.15
N PRO A 8 -4.70 15.48 14.79
CA PRO A 8 -5.97 14.83 15.13
C PRO A 8 -6.72 14.49 13.85
N PRO A 9 -7.50 13.38 13.81
CA PRO A 9 -8.29 13.04 12.64
C PRO A 9 -9.36 14.14 12.45
N SER A 10 -9.22 14.91 11.38
CA SER A 10 -10.24 15.87 10.95
C SER A 10 -11.38 15.09 10.30
N ASP A 11 -12.51 15.01 11.00
CA ASP A 11 -13.77 14.59 10.40
C ASP A 11 -14.12 15.59 9.29
N LYS A 12 -13.97 15.13 8.03
CA LYS A 12 -14.26 15.82 6.75
C LYS A 12 -13.11 16.59 6.09
N ALA A 13 -11.92 16.02 5.98
CA ALA A 13 -10.97 16.50 4.96
C ALA A 13 -11.59 16.30 3.56
N SER A 14 -11.78 17.39 2.82
CA SER A 14 -12.16 17.32 1.42
C SER A 14 -11.08 16.62 0.60
N LYS A 15 -11.42 15.97 -0.52
CA LYS A 15 -10.46 15.27 -1.38
C LYS A 15 -9.25 16.15 -1.75
N SER A 16 -9.46 17.47 -1.92
CA SER A 16 -8.39 18.43 -2.18
C SER A 16 -7.45 18.63 -0.99
N GLU A 17 -7.98 18.79 0.22
CA GLU A 17 -7.16 18.96 1.43
C GLU A 17 -6.32 17.71 1.71
N TRP A 18 -6.90 16.53 1.52
CA TRP A 18 -6.16 15.27 1.66
C TRP A 18 -5.03 15.14 0.62
N LEU A 19 -5.27 15.55 -0.63
CA LEU A 19 -4.24 15.53 -1.68
C LEU A 19 -3.13 16.55 -1.39
N ASP A 20 -3.46 17.71 -0.85
CA ASP A 20 -2.51 18.75 -0.47
C ASP A 20 -1.64 18.29 0.72
N ASP A 21 -2.25 17.70 1.74
CA ASP A 21 -1.56 17.14 2.91
C ASP A 21 -0.63 15.98 2.50
N LEU A 22 -1.11 15.06 1.66
CA LEU A 22 -0.31 13.97 1.12
C LEU A 22 0.87 14.50 0.30
N SER A 23 0.64 15.53 -0.53
CA SER A 23 1.69 16.14 -1.35
C SER A 23 2.75 16.84 -0.50
N ALA A 24 2.34 17.56 0.56
CA ALA A 24 3.25 18.23 1.48
C ALA A 24 4.08 17.24 2.31
N PHE A 25 3.45 16.14 2.74
CA PHE A 25 4.12 15.04 3.45
C PHE A 25 5.21 14.39 2.58
N LEU A 26 4.91 14.11 1.31
CA LEU A 26 5.84 13.45 0.38
C LEU A 26 6.99 14.36 -0.06
N LYS A 27 6.75 15.67 -0.27
CA LYS A 27 7.79 16.64 -0.69
C LYS A 27 8.91 16.86 0.34
N ASN A 28 8.64 16.62 1.62
CA ASN A 28 9.61 16.85 2.70
C ASN A 28 10.43 15.61 3.08
N ARG A 29 10.33 14.51 2.33
CA ARG A 29 11.09 13.29 2.63
C ARG A 29 12.46 13.29 1.93
N PRO A 30 13.57 13.17 2.68
CA PRO A 30 14.91 13.13 2.11
C PRO A 30 15.14 11.83 1.32
N ALA A 31 16.12 11.83 0.40
CA ALA A 31 16.53 10.69 -0.43
C ALA A 31 16.92 9.39 0.33
N ALA A 32 16.97 9.44 1.67
CA ALA A 32 17.13 8.31 2.57
C ALA A 32 16.07 7.19 2.38
N VAL A 33 14.94 7.51 1.74
CA VAL A 33 13.84 6.58 1.38
C VAL A 33 14.33 5.36 0.59
N LEU A 34 15.33 5.55 -0.30
CA LEU A 34 15.84 4.44 -1.12
C LEU A 34 16.73 3.45 -0.35
N GLU A 35 17.27 3.82 0.82
CA GLU A 35 18.08 2.90 1.63
C GLU A 35 17.28 2.27 2.77
N SER A 36 16.32 3.00 3.35
CA SER A 36 15.50 2.51 4.46
C SER A 36 14.43 1.51 4.00
N VAL A 37 13.76 1.78 2.87
CA VAL A 37 12.68 0.92 2.37
C VAL A 37 13.18 -0.48 2.00
N PRO A 38 14.22 -0.67 1.16
CA PRO A 38 14.70 -2.02 0.84
C PRO A 38 15.13 -2.78 2.09
N LYS A 39 15.82 -2.11 3.02
CA LYS A 39 16.25 -2.72 4.28
C LYS A 39 15.05 -3.21 5.10
N HIS A 40 14.00 -2.40 5.22
CA HIS A 40 12.80 -2.76 5.99
C HIS A 40 12.02 -3.90 5.34
N ILE A 41 11.72 -3.82 4.04
CA ILE A 41 10.89 -4.83 3.36
C ILE A 41 11.60 -6.19 3.17
N THR A 42 12.93 -6.23 3.32
CA THR A 42 13.72 -7.47 3.27
C THR A 42 14.10 -7.98 4.66
N ASP A 43 13.71 -7.26 5.72
CA ASP A 43 13.93 -7.71 7.09
C ASP A 43 13.03 -8.93 7.38
N PRO A 44 13.60 -10.08 7.81
CA PRO A 44 12.82 -11.27 8.14
C PRO A 44 11.72 -11.05 9.17
N ASP A 45 11.87 -10.05 10.05
CA ASP A 45 10.94 -9.75 11.13
C ASP A 45 9.85 -8.74 10.72
N ALA A 46 9.95 -8.10 9.55
CA ALA A 46 9.02 -7.03 9.13
C ALA A 46 7.70 -7.54 8.52
N HIS A 47 7.49 -8.85 8.41
CA HIS A 47 6.28 -9.46 7.85
C HIS A 47 5.96 -9.03 6.39
N TRP A 48 7.00 -8.85 5.58
CA TRP A 48 6.88 -8.62 4.13
C TRP A 48 7.20 -9.89 3.34
N ASP A 49 6.40 -10.18 2.33
CA ASP A 49 6.65 -11.21 1.33
C ASP A 49 7.02 -10.52 0.01
N THR A 50 8.31 -10.47 -0.27
CA THR A 50 8.88 -9.85 -1.46
C THR A 50 9.37 -10.89 -2.47
N SER A 51 8.95 -12.15 -2.34
CA SER A 51 9.45 -13.27 -3.16
C SER A 51 9.21 -13.09 -4.67
N ARG A 52 8.22 -12.28 -5.03
CA ARG A 52 7.86 -11.92 -6.42
C ARG A 52 8.07 -10.43 -6.72
N PHE A 53 8.84 -9.74 -5.89
CA PHE A 53 9.13 -8.32 -6.04
C PHE A 53 10.60 -8.10 -6.39
N ASP A 54 10.85 -7.34 -7.46
CA ASP A 54 12.16 -6.87 -7.85
C ASP A 54 12.44 -5.50 -7.22
N LEU A 55 13.46 -5.44 -6.35
CA LEU A 55 13.88 -4.23 -5.65
C LEU A 55 14.25 -3.08 -6.60
N VAL A 56 14.67 -3.36 -7.84
CA VAL A 56 14.94 -2.31 -8.84
C VAL A 56 13.68 -1.47 -9.10
N THR A 57 12.50 -2.09 -8.98
CA THR A 57 11.20 -1.43 -9.16
C THR A 57 10.91 -0.37 -8.11
N LEU A 58 11.62 -0.34 -6.98
CA LEU A 58 11.48 0.72 -5.98
C LEU A 58 11.69 2.12 -6.58
N SER A 59 12.56 2.22 -7.59
CA SER A 59 12.85 3.47 -8.30
C SER A 59 11.84 3.81 -9.41
N ALA A 60 10.93 2.90 -9.75
CA ALA A 60 10.00 3.08 -10.87
C ALA A 60 8.98 4.17 -10.56
N PRO A 61 8.69 5.07 -11.52
CA PRO A 61 7.69 6.12 -11.35
C PRO A 61 6.29 5.52 -11.27
N VAL A 62 5.41 6.12 -10.46
CA VAL A 62 4.01 5.72 -10.34
C VAL A 62 3.14 6.73 -11.08
N SER A 63 2.35 6.25 -12.03
CA SER A 63 1.45 7.08 -12.84
C SER A 63 0.02 7.09 -12.30
N ASN A 64 -0.45 5.96 -11.77
CA ASN A 64 -1.81 5.79 -11.27
C ASN A 64 -1.84 4.83 -10.08
N TYR A 65 -2.83 5.04 -9.21
CA TYR A 65 -3.17 4.14 -8.12
C TYR A 65 -4.50 3.46 -8.43
N TYR A 66 -4.54 2.14 -8.31
CA TYR A 66 -5.76 1.34 -8.43
C TYR A 66 -6.01 0.70 -7.08
N PHE A 67 -7.03 1.19 -6.38
CA PHE A 67 -7.50 0.55 -5.15
C PHE A 67 -8.63 -0.41 -5.49
N VAL A 68 -8.45 -1.67 -5.12
CA VAL A 68 -9.40 -2.74 -5.39
C VAL A 68 -9.89 -3.28 -4.07
N ALA A 69 -11.18 -3.09 -3.80
CA ALA A 69 -11.84 -3.79 -2.70
C ALA A 69 -12.43 -5.09 -3.26
N HIS A 70 -11.92 -6.23 -2.80
CA HIS A 70 -12.41 -7.54 -3.24
C HIS A 70 -13.75 -7.84 -2.59
N LEU A 71 -14.65 -8.47 -3.34
CA LEU A 71 -15.94 -8.91 -2.82
C LEU A 71 -15.76 -10.23 -2.04
N ASP A 72 -16.50 -10.38 -0.94
CA ASP A 72 -16.44 -11.56 -0.06
C ASP A 72 -16.67 -12.89 -0.79
N THR A 73 -17.35 -12.87 -1.94
CA THR A 73 -17.67 -14.06 -2.73
C THR A 73 -16.49 -14.69 -3.48
N GLU A 74 -15.31 -14.06 -3.49
CA GLU A 74 -14.10 -14.61 -4.13
C GLU A 74 -13.23 -15.48 -3.19
N GLY A 75 -13.67 -15.70 -1.95
CA GLY A 75 -12.97 -16.54 -0.96
C GLY A 75 -13.55 -17.95 -0.82
N ALA A 76 -12.68 -18.97 -0.88
CA ALA A 76 -13.00 -20.28 -0.31
C ALA A 76 -13.37 -20.12 1.18
N VAL A 77 -14.40 -20.85 1.59
CA VAL A 77 -14.99 -20.91 2.94
C VAL A 77 -13.93 -20.74 4.05
N GLY A 78 -13.97 -19.61 4.78
CA GLY A 78 -13.43 -19.52 6.13
C GLY A 78 -12.42 -18.41 6.46
N ASN A 79 -12.10 -17.46 5.59
CA ASN A 79 -11.18 -16.34 5.93
C ASN A 79 -11.58 -15.04 5.20
N ASP A 80 -12.80 -14.58 5.46
CA ASP A 80 -13.41 -13.39 4.87
C ASP A 80 -13.15 -12.17 5.77
N GLY A 81 -12.03 -11.51 5.54
CA GLY A 81 -11.71 -10.24 6.17
C GLY A 81 -11.24 -9.26 5.11
N ASN A 82 -11.91 -8.11 5.00
CA ASN A 82 -11.53 -6.89 4.23
C ASN A 82 -10.24 -7.03 3.40
N ARG A 83 -10.31 -7.73 2.27
CA ARG A 83 -9.18 -7.83 1.35
C ARG A 83 -9.21 -6.64 0.42
N TRP A 84 -8.18 -5.84 0.51
CA TRP A 84 -7.95 -4.78 -0.46
C TRP A 84 -6.57 -4.96 -1.07
N SER A 85 -6.48 -4.63 -2.35
CA SER A 85 -5.24 -4.56 -3.10
C SER A 85 -5.03 -3.13 -3.55
N LEU A 86 -3.78 -2.68 -3.48
CA LEU A 86 -3.36 -1.42 -4.06
C LEU A 86 -2.36 -1.73 -5.17
N SER A 87 -2.74 -1.47 -6.42
CA SER A 87 -1.83 -1.61 -7.56
C SER A 87 -1.29 -0.24 -7.98
N LEU A 88 0.03 -0.13 -8.06
CA LEU A 88 0.77 1.04 -8.49
C LEU A 88 1.16 0.85 -9.95
N GLN A 89 0.63 1.66 -10.85
CA GLN A 89 0.99 1.56 -12.27
C GLN A 89 2.34 2.20 -12.54
N THR A 90 3.30 1.37 -12.93
CA THR A 90 4.70 1.75 -13.17
C THR A 90 5.08 1.79 -14.66
N GLY A 91 4.17 1.34 -15.53
CA GLY A 91 4.26 1.44 -16.99
C GLY A 91 2.91 1.19 -17.64
N ASP A 92 2.86 1.12 -18.97
CA ASP A 92 1.58 0.94 -19.70
C ASP A 92 0.90 -0.41 -19.41
N ASP A 93 1.72 -1.45 -19.17
CA ASP A 93 1.32 -2.84 -18.89
C ASP A 93 2.08 -3.42 -17.68
N ALA A 94 2.57 -2.54 -16.80
CA ALA A 94 3.35 -2.93 -15.63
C ALA A 94 2.82 -2.28 -14.35
N SER A 95 2.74 -3.07 -13.29
CA SER A 95 2.32 -2.60 -11.98
C SER A 95 3.05 -3.28 -10.83
N VAL A 96 3.08 -2.61 -9.68
CA VAL A 96 3.42 -3.22 -8.40
C VAL A 96 2.13 -3.35 -7.60
N THR A 97 1.74 -4.58 -7.29
CA THR A 97 0.55 -4.85 -6.47
C THR A 97 0.97 -5.09 -5.03
N ILE A 98 0.32 -4.36 -4.13
CA ILE A 98 0.47 -4.44 -2.69
C ILE A 98 -0.79 -5.10 -2.14
N ASN A 99 -0.64 -6.29 -1.58
CA ASN A 99 -1.74 -7.02 -0.94
C ASN A 99 -1.48 -7.11 0.55
N ILE A 100 -2.50 -6.85 1.37
CA ILE A 100 -2.44 -7.16 2.80
C ILE A 100 -3.21 -8.44 3.05
N VAL A 101 -2.51 -9.43 3.59
CA VAL A 101 -3.08 -10.72 3.98
C VAL A 101 -3.21 -10.73 5.50
N PRO A 102 -4.41 -10.94 6.06
CA PRO A 102 -4.59 -11.07 7.50
C PRO A 102 -3.69 -12.17 8.07
N GLY A 103 -3.10 -11.91 9.22
CA GLY A 103 -2.38 -12.90 10.02
C GLY A 103 -3.34 -13.78 10.81
N GLU A 104 -2.79 -14.69 11.62
CA GLU A 104 -3.59 -15.35 12.67
C GLU A 104 -4.10 -14.32 13.69
N GLU A 105 -5.17 -14.66 14.41
CA GLU A 105 -5.74 -13.79 15.45
C GLU A 105 -4.67 -13.31 16.44
N GLY A 106 -4.60 -12.00 16.65
CA GLY A 106 -3.63 -11.37 17.54
C GLY A 106 -2.21 -11.27 16.96
N LYS A 107 -1.98 -11.69 15.72
CA LYS A 107 -0.70 -11.50 15.00
C LYS A 107 -0.83 -10.42 13.92
N PRO A 108 0.26 -9.71 13.61
CA PRO A 108 0.29 -8.80 12.47
C PRO A 108 -0.07 -9.51 11.16
N GLY A 109 -0.73 -8.78 10.26
CA GLY A 109 -0.87 -9.20 8.87
C GLY A 109 0.46 -9.26 8.14
N LYS A 110 0.44 -9.85 6.95
CA LYS A 110 1.58 -9.92 6.04
C LYS A 110 1.31 -9.05 4.83
N ILE A 111 2.27 -8.19 4.46
CA ILE A 111 2.21 -7.49 3.18
C ILE A 111 2.88 -8.34 2.12
N VAL A 112 2.20 -8.57 0.99
CA VAL A 112 2.74 -9.26 -0.17
C VAL A 112 2.96 -8.24 -1.28
N LEU A 113 4.21 -8.12 -1.72
CA LEU A 113 4.60 -7.29 -2.86
C LEU A 113 4.82 -8.15 -4.09
N VAL A 114 4.20 -7.75 -5.19
CA VAL A 114 4.29 -8.49 -6.46
C VAL A 114 4.51 -7.50 -7.60
N ASN A 115 5.52 -7.77 -8.42
CA ASN A 115 5.61 -7.20 -9.75
C ASN A 115 4.66 -7.94 -10.68
N GLU A 116 3.71 -7.24 -11.28
CA GLU A 116 2.76 -7.81 -12.22
C GLU A 116 2.94 -7.16 -13.60
N ALA A 117 3.06 -8.00 -14.61
CA ALA A 117 2.81 -7.60 -15.99
C ALA A 117 1.31 -7.81 -16.23
N THR A 118 0.56 -6.72 -16.37
CA THR A 118 -0.89 -6.80 -16.52
C THR A 118 -1.25 -6.71 -18.00
N ALA A 119 -1.93 -7.73 -18.51
CA ALA A 119 -2.72 -7.58 -19.72
C ALA A 119 -4.01 -6.85 -19.33
N ARG A 120 -4.28 -5.68 -19.92
CA ARG A 120 -5.53 -4.94 -19.68
C ARG A 120 -6.72 -5.84 -20.00
N THR A 121 -7.60 -6.06 -19.03
CA THR A 121 -8.90 -6.71 -19.27
C THR A 121 -10.00 -5.66 -19.13
N ASN A 122 -10.97 -5.65 -20.06
CA ASN A 122 -12.09 -4.69 -20.05
C ASN A 122 -13.22 -5.10 -19.09
N THR A 123 -13.02 -6.16 -18.30
CA THR A 123 -14.04 -6.70 -17.40
C THR A 123 -13.60 -6.47 -15.96
N PRO A 124 -14.23 -5.54 -15.22
CA PRO A 124 -13.91 -5.35 -13.82
C PRO A 124 -14.44 -6.54 -13.01
N SER A 125 -13.54 -7.29 -12.37
CA SER A 125 -13.90 -8.33 -11.39
C SER A 125 -14.24 -7.75 -10.00
N ALA A 126 -13.97 -6.45 -9.78
CA ALA A 126 -14.10 -5.80 -8.49
C ALA A 126 -14.42 -4.30 -8.63
N VAL A 127 -14.78 -3.65 -7.53
CA VAL A 127 -14.90 -2.18 -7.47
C VAL A 127 -13.49 -1.59 -7.48
N VAL A 128 -13.12 -0.98 -8.59
CA VAL A 128 -11.83 -0.33 -8.78
C VAL A 128 -11.99 1.17 -8.61
N VAL A 129 -11.29 1.74 -7.63
CA VAL A 129 -11.13 3.20 -7.51
C VAL A 129 -9.80 3.58 -8.16
N LEU A 130 -9.88 4.23 -9.32
CA LEU A 130 -8.73 4.82 -10.00
C LEU A 130 -8.48 6.23 -9.45
N VAL A 131 -7.25 6.45 -8.98
CA VAL A 131 -6.77 7.77 -8.59
C VAL A 131 -5.52 8.10 -9.40
N PRO A 132 -5.54 9.12 -10.26
CA PRO A 132 -4.34 9.60 -10.93
C PRO A 132 -3.28 10.00 -9.92
N CYS A 133 -2.01 9.66 -10.18
CA CYS A 133 -0.93 10.16 -9.33
C CYS A 133 -0.73 11.65 -9.61
N SER A 134 -1.20 12.49 -8.70
CA SER A 134 -1.06 13.96 -8.79
C SER A 134 0.36 14.44 -8.48
N LEU A 135 1.23 13.55 -7.96
CA LEU A 135 2.57 13.91 -7.53
C LEU A 135 3.58 13.59 -8.64
N SER A 136 4.00 14.64 -9.35
CA SER A 136 5.07 14.53 -10.35
C SER A 136 6.32 13.91 -9.73
N GLY A 137 6.72 12.74 -10.23
CA GLY A 137 7.94 12.05 -9.81
C GLY A 137 7.80 11.12 -8.60
N ALA A 138 6.58 10.82 -8.13
CA ALA A 138 6.38 9.77 -7.14
C ALA A 138 6.88 8.42 -7.67
N ARG A 139 7.55 7.66 -6.81
CA ARG A 139 8.06 6.31 -7.11
C ARG A 139 7.44 5.29 -6.17
N VAL A 140 7.62 4.02 -6.51
CA VAL A 140 7.14 2.90 -5.67
C VAL A 140 7.68 3.01 -4.24
N CYS A 141 8.96 3.33 -4.06
CA CYS A 141 9.54 3.48 -2.72
C CYS A 141 8.86 4.55 -1.87
N ASP A 142 8.39 5.63 -2.49
CA ASP A 142 7.76 6.74 -1.77
C ASP A 142 6.38 6.31 -1.22
N VAL A 143 5.69 5.41 -1.93
CA VAL A 143 4.42 4.82 -1.46
C VAL A 143 4.67 3.81 -0.34
N LEU A 144 5.67 2.93 -0.48
CA LEU A 144 6.00 1.94 0.54
C LEU A 144 6.49 2.62 1.83
N ASP A 145 7.23 3.71 1.72
CA ASP A 145 7.66 4.52 2.86
C ASP A 145 6.48 5.13 3.63
N VAL A 146 5.40 5.53 2.95
CA VAL A 146 4.15 5.95 3.61
C VAL A 146 3.57 4.78 4.41
N ILE A 147 3.47 3.58 3.82
CA ILE A 147 2.96 2.39 4.48
C ILE A 147 3.75 2.09 5.75
N ILE A 148 5.08 2.07 5.65
CA ILE A 148 6.00 1.78 6.77
C ILE A 148 5.92 2.87 7.85
N SER A 149 6.01 4.14 7.46
CA SER A 149 6.04 5.24 8.44
C SER A 149 4.71 5.48 9.15
N GLU A 150 3.60 5.12 8.51
CA GLU A 150 2.26 5.09 9.11
C GLU A 150 1.98 3.75 9.84
N ARG A 151 2.97 2.86 9.94
CA ARG A 151 2.92 1.53 10.58
C ARG A 151 1.75 0.69 10.09
N ARG A 152 1.47 0.74 8.79
CA ARG A 152 0.37 0.01 8.15
C ARG A 152 0.72 -1.44 7.85
N ASP A 153 2.01 -1.77 7.88
CA ASP A 153 2.55 -3.13 7.81
C ASP A 153 2.51 -3.89 9.14
N GLU A 154 2.21 -3.19 10.25
CA GLU A 154 2.08 -3.81 11.58
C GLU A 154 0.62 -4.03 12.00
N TYR A 155 -0.33 -3.93 11.06
CA TYR A 155 -1.75 -3.99 11.38
C TYR A 155 -2.15 -5.38 11.89
N VAL A 156 -2.70 -5.45 13.11
CA VAL A 156 -3.22 -6.67 13.71
C VAL A 156 -4.70 -6.79 13.42
N PHE A 157 -5.11 -7.94 12.89
CA PHE A 157 -6.50 -8.20 12.54
C PHE A 157 -7.23 -8.84 13.72
N ALA A 158 -8.48 -8.45 13.95
CA ALA A 158 -9.34 -9.08 14.95
C ALA A 158 -9.78 -10.47 14.46
N ALA A 159 -10.32 -11.28 15.38
CA ALA A 159 -10.95 -12.56 15.06
C ALA A 159 -11.97 -12.38 13.92
N GLY A 160 -11.83 -13.18 12.85
CA GLY A 160 -12.67 -13.08 11.65
C GLY A 160 -12.18 -12.08 10.58
N GLY A 161 -10.96 -11.55 10.69
CA GLY A 161 -10.34 -10.74 9.63
C GLY A 161 -10.88 -9.32 9.48
N ALA A 162 -11.79 -8.90 10.36
CA ALA A 162 -12.18 -7.51 10.48
C ALA A 162 -11.04 -6.69 11.10
N GLY A 163 -10.60 -5.64 10.38
CA GLY A 163 -9.61 -4.71 10.90
C GLY A 163 -10.18 -3.83 12.01
N GLY A 164 -9.57 -3.87 13.20
CA GLY A 164 -9.88 -2.98 14.32
C GLY A 164 -8.62 -2.25 14.76
N ARG A 165 -8.73 -0.94 15.01
CA ARG A 165 -7.65 -0.12 15.59
C ARG A 165 -7.34 -0.49 17.02
#